data_AF-A0A2E0XFQ6-F1
#
_entry.id   AF-A0A2E0XFQ6-F1
#
_cell.length_a   1.000
_cell.length_b   1.000
_cell.length_c   1.000
_cell.angle_alpha   90.00
_cell.angle_beta   90.00
_cell.angle_gamma   90.00
#
_symmetry.space_group_name_H-M   'P 1'
#
loop_
_entity.id
_entity.type
_entity.pdbx_description
1 polymer ?
#
loop_
_entity_poly.entity_id
_entity_poly.type
_entity_poly.pdbx_seq_one_letter_code
_entity_poly.pdbx_strand_id
1 'polypeptide(L)'
;MGAEDAVPALIQALQDKQEYVRLSTSTALLRIETPGTIKAIIEICPGLIRVLQDQKWNIRAAAADTLGQIGEVAEDAVPAVIRVLQDNNQDVRHAALKASEKVGTPEAIRAIKDFQQQNSDYFD
;
A
#
# COMPACT_ATOMS: atom_id res chain seq x y z
N MET A 1 -21.81 18.58 -7.69
CA MET A 1 -20.99 17.39 -7.43
C MET A 1 -19.58 17.86 -7.20
N GLY A 2 -19.16 17.89 -5.94
CA GLY A 2 -17.79 18.27 -5.57
C GLY A 2 -16.85 17.08 -5.73
N ALA A 3 -15.54 17.32 -5.72
CA ALA A 3 -14.54 16.26 -5.74
C ALA A 3 -14.69 15.26 -4.58
N GLU A 4 -15.27 15.71 -3.45
CA GLU A 4 -15.57 14.89 -2.28
C GLU A 4 -16.61 13.80 -2.55
N ASP A 5 -17.59 14.05 -3.44
CA ASP A 5 -18.64 13.08 -3.78
C ASP A 5 -18.08 11.85 -4.52
N ALA A 6 -16.90 11.98 -5.14
CA ALA A 6 -16.24 10.90 -5.87
C ALA A 6 -15.36 10.00 -4.98
N VAL A 7 -15.09 10.41 -3.73
CA VAL A 7 -14.14 9.71 -2.84
C VAL A 7 -14.54 8.25 -2.58
N PRO A 8 -15.81 7.89 -2.30
CA PRO A 8 -16.19 6.48 -2.10
C PRO A 8 -15.98 5.61 -3.35
N ALA A 9 -16.28 6.15 -4.53
CA ALA A 9 -16.09 5.42 -5.79
C ALA A 9 -14.60 5.23 -6.12
N LEU A 10 -13.78 6.24 -5.83
CA LEU A 10 -12.33 6.16 -5.97
C LEU A 10 -11.75 5.13 -4.98
N ILE A 11 -12.20 5.10 -3.74
CA ILE A 11 -11.77 4.08 -2.77
C ILE A 11 -12.06 2.66 -3.28
N GLN A 12 -13.21 2.42 -3.91
CA GLN A 12 -13.51 1.13 -4.52
C GLN A 12 -12.58 0.81 -5.70
N ALA A 13 -12.25 1.81 -6.51
CA ALA A 13 -11.35 1.64 -7.66
C ALA A 13 -9.89 1.34 -7.27
N LEU A 14 -9.49 1.60 -6.01
CA LEU A 14 -8.20 1.13 -5.48
C LEU A 14 -8.08 -0.39 -5.43
N GLN A 15 -9.19 -1.13 -5.50
CA GLN A 15 -9.21 -2.59 -5.53
C GLN A 15 -9.34 -3.16 -6.95
N ASP A 16 -9.26 -2.31 -7.99
CA ASP A 16 -9.39 -2.78 -9.36
C ASP A 16 -8.24 -3.72 -9.74
N LYS A 17 -8.55 -4.73 -10.55
CA LYS A 17 -7.58 -5.72 -11.02
C LYS A 17 -6.49 -5.09 -11.88
N GLN A 18 -6.81 -4.02 -12.60
CA GLN A 18 -5.88 -3.31 -13.47
C GLN A 18 -5.07 -2.30 -12.66
N GLU A 19 -3.74 -2.47 -12.68
CA GLU A 19 -2.79 -1.58 -12.00
C GLU A 19 -2.98 -0.12 -12.43
N TYR A 20 -3.23 0.15 -13.71
CA TYR A 20 -3.47 1.50 -14.22
C TYR A 20 -4.70 2.17 -13.57
N VAL A 21 -5.77 1.43 -13.31
CA VAL A 21 -6.97 1.96 -12.65
C VAL A 21 -6.65 2.30 -11.20
N ARG A 22 -5.93 1.44 -10.48
CA ARG A 22 -5.45 1.72 -9.12
C ARG A 22 -4.59 2.98 -9.08
N LEU A 23 -3.56 3.06 -9.94
CA LEU A 23 -2.62 4.19 -9.99
C LEU A 23 -3.31 5.51 -10.33
N SER A 24 -4.20 5.52 -11.33
CA SER A 24 -4.95 6.71 -11.72
C SER A 24 -5.86 7.19 -10.58
N THR A 25 -6.46 6.24 -9.88
CA THR A 25 -7.34 6.48 -8.73
C THR A 25 -6.57 7.06 -7.54
N SER A 26 -5.42 6.48 -7.17
CA SER A 26 -4.57 7.04 -6.11
C SER A 26 -4.05 8.42 -6.47
N THR A 27 -3.66 8.63 -7.72
CA THR A 27 -3.24 9.96 -8.19
C THR A 27 -4.39 10.96 -8.06
N ALA A 28 -5.62 10.56 -8.41
CA ALA A 28 -6.79 11.41 -8.26
C ALA A 28 -7.08 11.72 -6.79
N LEU A 29 -7.03 10.71 -5.89
CA LEU A 29 -7.25 10.87 -4.45
C LEU A 29 -6.20 11.79 -3.83
N LEU A 30 -4.92 11.59 -4.14
CA LEU A 30 -3.84 12.45 -3.68
C LEU A 30 -4.07 13.88 -4.17
N ARG A 31 -4.35 14.11 -5.45
CA ARG A 31 -4.57 15.47 -5.98
C ARG A 31 -5.77 16.22 -5.38
N ILE A 32 -6.71 15.50 -4.78
CA ILE A 32 -7.88 16.13 -4.17
C ILE A 32 -7.52 16.75 -2.81
N GLU A 33 -6.45 16.30 -2.11
CA GLU A 33 -5.94 16.77 -0.79
C GLU A 33 -6.96 17.49 0.12
N THR A 34 -8.20 17.00 0.20
CA THR A 34 -9.21 17.58 1.08
C THR A 34 -9.20 16.87 2.43
N PRO A 35 -9.60 17.54 3.52
CA PRO A 35 -9.85 16.88 4.80
C PRO A 35 -10.81 15.68 4.67
N GLY A 36 -11.79 15.75 3.78
CA GLY A 36 -12.72 14.64 3.49
C GLY A 36 -12.00 13.43 2.88
N THR A 37 -11.11 13.65 1.92
CA THR A 37 -10.31 12.57 1.31
C THR A 37 -9.35 11.93 2.30
N ILE A 38 -8.66 12.72 3.12
CA ILE A 38 -7.74 12.21 4.15
C ILE A 38 -8.50 11.34 5.16
N LYS A 39 -9.66 11.82 5.65
CA LYS A 39 -10.50 11.04 6.56
C LYS A 39 -10.93 9.71 5.96
N ALA A 40 -11.37 9.71 4.71
CA ALA A 40 -11.82 8.49 4.05
C ALA A 40 -10.66 7.49 3.82
N ILE A 41 -9.45 7.98 3.51
CA ILE A 41 -8.23 7.16 3.44
C ILE A 41 -7.93 6.51 4.80
N ILE A 42 -7.98 7.29 5.89
CA ILE A 42 -7.77 6.77 7.25
C ILE A 42 -8.80 5.68 7.60
N GLU A 43 -10.07 5.87 7.21
CA GLU A 43 -11.14 4.90 7.49
C GLU A 43 -10.95 3.57 6.75
N ILE A 44 -10.30 3.54 5.58
CA ILE A 44 -10.06 2.29 4.83
C ILE A 44 -8.76 1.57 5.21
N CYS A 45 -7.78 2.28 5.77
CA CYS A 45 -6.48 1.70 6.14
C CYS A 45 -6.61 0.43 7.02
N PRO A 46 -7.44 0.38 8.06
CA PRO A 46 -7.64 -0.84 8.86
C PRO A 46 -8.14 -2.03 8.03
N GLY A 47 -9.02 -1.77 7.05
CA GLY A 47 -9.51 -2.78 6.13
C GLY A 47 -8.39 -3.33 5.25
N LEU A 48 -7.57 -2.45 4.67
CA LEU A 48 -6.42 -2.85 3.85
C LEU A 48 -5.37 -3.62 4.66
N ILE A 49 -5.09 -3.20 5.89
CA ILE A 49 -4.18 -3.91 6.81
C ILE A 49 -4.66 -5.34 7.07
N ARG A 50 -5.98 -5.56 7.20
CA ARG A 50 -6.54 -6.91 7.34
C ARG A 50 -6.36 -7.73 6.05
N VAL A 51 -6.53 -7.11 4.88
CA VAL A 51 -6.39 -7.77 3.57
C VAL A 51 -4.95 -8.20 3.28
N LEU A 52 -3.94 -7.58 3.92
CA LEU A 52 -2.54 -8.05 3.88
C LEU A 52 -2.38 -9.48 4.44
N GLN A 53 -3.38 -10.05 5.11
CA GLN A 53 -3.37 -11.42 5.63
C GLN A 53 -4.28 -12.38 4.84
N ASP A 54 -4.78 -11.96 3.67
CA ASP A 54 -5.64 -12.81 2.84
C ASP A 54 -4.92 -14.09 2.38
N GLN A 55 -5.66 -15.18 2.22
CA GLN A 55 -5.10 -16.46 1.77
C GLN A 55 -4.52 -16.38 0.36
N LYS A 56 -5.10 -15.55 -0.51
CA LYS A 56 -4.69 -15.41 -1.90
C LYS A 56 -3.59 -14.37 -2.03
N TRP A 57 -2.43 -14.79 -2.54
CA TRP A 57 -1.26 -13.92 -2.69
C TRP A 57 -1.55 -12.66 -3.52
N ASN A 58 -2.35 -12.77 -4.57
CA ASN A 58 -2.68 -11.63 -5.43
C ASN A 58 -3.52 -10.57 -4.72
N ILE A 59 -4.35 -10.98 -3.74
CA ILE A 59 -5.12 -10.07 -2.89
C ILE A 59 -4.19 -9.34 -1.91
N ARG A 60 -3.23 -10.06 -1.30
CA ARG A 60 -2.21 -9.44 -0.43
C ARG A 60 -1.34 -8.43 -1.16
N ALA A 61 -0.88 -8.79 -2.36
CA ALA A 61 -0.09 -7.90 -3.21
C ALA A 61 -0.88 -6.63 -3.57
N ALA A 62 -2.17 -6.77 -3.93
CA ALA A 62 -3.02 -5.63 -4.21
C ALA A 62 -3.19 -4.70 -3.00
N ALA A 63 -3.37 -5.25 -1.78
CA ALA A 63 -3.45 -4.44 -0.58
C ALA A 63 -2.15 -3.69 -0.26
N ALA A 64 -0.99 -4.34 -0.42
CA ALA A 64 0.31 -3.70 -0.27
C ALA A 64 0.49 -2.57 -1.30
N ASP A 65 0.19 -2.83 -2.58
CA ASP A 65 0.20 -1.82 -3.64
C ASP A 65 -0.67 -0.62 -3.28
N THR A 66 -1.91 -0.85 -2.85
CA THR A 66 -2.85 0.22 -2.49
C THR A 66 -2.31 1.08 -1.35
N LEU A 67 -1.79 0.47 -0.29
CA LEU A 67 -1.17 1.19 0.84
C LEU A 67 0.04 2.01 0.38
N GLY A 68 0.87 1.45 -0.49
CA GLY A 68 1.98 2.18 -1.11
C GLY A 68 1.52 3.37 -1.94
N GLN A 69 0.42 3.24 -2.67
CA GLN A 69 -0.13 4.34 -3.47
C GLN A 69 -0.82 5.41 -2.64
N ILE A 70 -1.31 5.07 -1.43
CA ILE A 70 -1.77 6.04 -0.45
C ILE A 70 -0.59 6.87 0.09
N GLY A 71 0.60 6.25 0.22
CA GLY A 71 1.83 6.95 0.61
C GLY A 71 1.86 7.27 2.10
N GLU A 72 2.40 8.44 2.46
CA GLU A 72 2.66 8.85 3.86
C GLU A 72 1.41 8.78 4.76
N VAL A 73 0.21 9.00 4.20
CA VAL A 73 -1.06 8.89 4.96
C VAL A 73 -1.33 7.47 5.47
N ALA A 74 -0.67 6.46 4.89
CA ALA A 74 -0.72 5.07 5.35
C ALA A 74 0.42 4.71 6.33
N GLU A 75 1.03 5.69 7.01
CA GLU A 75 2.10 5.42 7.99
C GLU A 75 1.69 4.41 9.07
N ASP A 76 0.43 4.41 9.51
CA ASP A 76 -0.10 3.46 10.48
C ASP A 76 -0.07 2.00 9.97
N ALA A 77 0.01 1.79 8.65
CA ALA A 77 0.11 0.48 8.04
C ALA A 77 1.55 -0.05 7.97
N VAL A 78 2.57 0.78 8.26
CA VAL A 78 4.00 0.41 8.13
C VAL A 78 4.34 -0.89 8.85
N PRO A 79 3.95 -1.12 10.13
CA PRO A 79 4.27 -2.38 10.80
C PRO A 79 3.67 -3.60 10.10
N ALA A 80 2.50 -3.45 9.48
CA ALA A 80 1.85 -4.53 8.73
C ALA A 80 2.54 -4.76 7.39
N VAL A 81 2.86 -3.70 6.64
CA VAL A 81 3.59 -3.79 5.35
C VAL A 81 4.98 -4.40 5.54
N ILE A 82 5.70 -4.05 6.62
CA ILE A 82 7.00 -4.64 6.95
C ILE A 82 6.90 -6.16 7.14
N ARG A 83 5.83 -6.67 7.76
CA ARG A 83 5.62 -8.13 7.88
C ARG A 83 5.45 -8.79 6.52
N VAL A 84 4.83 -8.10 5.56
CA VAL A 84 4.60 -8.60 4.20
C VAL A 84 5.89 -8.67 3.38
N LEU A 85 6.96 -7.96 3.76
CA LEU A 85 8.29 -8.16 3.18
C LEU A 85 8.79 -9.60 3.34
N GLN A 86 8.29 -10.33 4.34
CA GLN A 86 8.65 -11.73 4.60
C GLN A 86 7.62 -12.72 4.02
N ASP A 87 6.75 -12.28 3.11
CA ASP A 87 5.75 -13.16 2.48
C ASP A 87 6.41 -14.27 1.64
N ASN A 88 5.80 -15.45 1.62
CA ASN A 88 6.29 -16.59 0.84
C ASN A 88 6.24 -16.32 -0.68
N ASN A 89 5.32 -15.48 -1.14
CA ASN A 89 5.17 -15.15 -2.56
C ASN A 89 6.03 -13.92 -2.94
N GLN A 90 6.80 -14.06 -4.01
CA GLN A 90 7.73 -13.02 -4.47
C GLN A 90 7.03 -11.73 -4.93
N ASP A 91 5.89 -11.82 -5.61
CA ASP A 91 5.15 -10.64 -6.08
C ASP A 91 4.61 -9.84 -4.89
N VAL A 92 4.18 -10.53 -3.84
CA VAL A 92 3.74 -9.91 -2.59
C VAL A 92 4.89 -9.18 -1.89
N ARG A 93 6.08 -9.79 -1.81
CA ARG A 93 7.27 -9.13 -1.25
C ARG A 93 7.65 -7.88 -2.06
N HIS A 94 7.59 -7.96 -3.39
CA HIS A 94 7.90 -6.84 -4.27
C HIS A 94 6.91 -5.68 -4.10
N ALA A 95 5.62 -5.98 -3.98
CA ALA A 95 4.59 -4.99 -3.69
C ALA A 95 4.83 -4.33 -2.32
N ALA A 96 5.16 -5.10 -1.29
CA ALA A 96 5.48 -4.57 0.04
C ALA A 96 6.75 -3.71 0.07
N LEU A 97 7.77 -4.07 -0.73
CA LEU A 97 8.99 -3.28 -0.89
C LEU A 97 8.66 -1.91 -1.47
N LYS A 98 7.96 -1.88 -2.61
CA LYS A 98 7.50 -0.64 -3.25
C LYS A 98 6.60 0.19 -2.33
N ALA A 99 5.72 -0.47 -1.58
CA ALA A 99 4.84 0.22 -0.65
C ALA A 99 5.63 0.88 0.48
N SER A 100 6.60 0.16 1.05
CA SER A 100 7.50 0.69 2.09
C SER A 100 8.31 1.89 1.58
N GLU A 101 8.78 1.85 0.33
CA GLU A 101 9.51 2.96 -0.31
C GLU A 101 8.62 4.20 -0.47
N LYS A 102 7.38 4.01 -0.91
CA LYS A 102 6.43 5.11 -1.14
C LYS A 102 5.87 5.72 0.14
N VAL A 103 5.67 4.91 1.18
CA VAL A 103 5.26 5.40 2.50
C VAL A 103 6.41 6.16 3.16
N GLY A 104 7.66 5.73 2.93
CA GLY A 104 8.84 6.56 3.17
C GLY A 104 9.22 6.82 4.62
N THR A 105 8.53 6.21 5.59
CA THR A 105 8.85 6.41 7.01
C THR A 105 10.24 5.85 7.36
N PRO A 106 10.95 6.41 8.36
CA PRO A 106 12.26 5.90 8.76
C PRO A 106 12.27 4.40 9.09
N GLU A 107 11.17 3.90 9.66
CA GLU A 107 10.99 2.49 9.98
C GLU A 107 10.88 1.62 8.71
N ALA A 108 10.08 2.05 7.73
CA ALA A 108 9.95 1.37 6.44
C ALA A 108 11.28 1.34 5.67
N ILE A 109 12.01 2.46 5.63
CA ILE A 109 13.32 2.56 4.98
C ILE A 109 14.35 1.65 5.64
N ARG A 110 14.33 1.52 6.97
CA ARG A 110 15.20 0.58 7.68
C ARG A 110 14.86 -0.86 7.33
N ALA A 111 13.59 -1.22 7.34
CA ALA A 111 13.14 -2.58 7.02
C ALA A 111 13.51 -3.00 5.58
N ILE A 112 13.46 -2.08 4.61
CA ILE A 112 13.94 -2.31 3.24
C ILE A 112 15.41 -2.70 3.21
N LYS A 113 16.27 -1.95 3.93
CA LYS A 113 17.71 -2.22 3.98
C LYS A 113 18.01 -3.58 4.61
N ASP A 114 17.35 -3.88 5.73
CA ASP A 114 17.50 -5.16 6.42
C ASP A 114 17.06 -6.33 5.52
N PHE A 115 15.93 -6.17 4.80
CA PHE A 115 15.46 -7.15 3.84
C PHE A 115 16.44 -7.35 2.66
N GLN A 116 17.00 -6.27 2.12
CA GLN A 116 17.97 -6.35 1.02
C GLN A 116 19.26 -7.06 1.44
N GLN A 117 19.77 -6.78 2.64
CA GLN A 117 20.96 -7.46 3.18
C GLN A 117 20.73 -8.97 3.33
N GLN A 118 19.61 -9.36 3.95
CA GLN A 118 19.27 -10.77 4.15
C GLN A 118 19.12 -11.58 2.85
N ASN A 119 18.71 -10.93 1.76
CA ASN A 119 18.58 -11.57 0.45
C ASN A 119 19.84 -11.47 -0.42
N SER A 120 20.80 -10.60 -0.06
CA SER A 120 22.11 -10.50 -0.72
C SER A 120 23.04 -11.61 -0.24
N ASP A 121 22.93 -12.03 1.03
CA ASP A 121 23.74 -13.10 1.64
C ASP A 121 23.42 -14.52 1.10
N TYR A 122 22.51 -14.64 0.12
CA TYR A 122 22.16 -15.89 -0.55
C TYR A 122 22.94 -16.15 -1.85
N PHE A 123 23.75 -15.19 -2.31
CA PHE A 123 24.45 -15.25 -3.60
C PHE A 123 26.00 -15.16 -3.53
N ASP A 124 26.59 -15.16 -2.32
CA ASP A 124 28.05 -15.27 -2.11
C ASP A 124 28.48 -16.70 -1.74
#